data_AF-A0A7S1E9U3-F1
#
_entry.id   AF-A0A7S1E9U3-F1
#
_cell.length_a   1.000
_cell.length_b   1.000
_cell.length_c   1.000
_cell.angle_alpha   90.00
_cell.angle_beta   90.00
_cell.angle_gamma   90.00
#
_symmetry.space_group_name_H-M   'P 1'
#
loop_
_entity.id
_entity.type
_entity.pdbx_description
1 polymer ?
#
loop_
_entity_poly.entity_id
_entity_poly.type
_entity_poly.pdbx_seq_one_letter_code
_entity_poly.pdbx_strand_id
1 'polypeptide(L)'
;QPSTAAYFWLTGGLSAVLDNAPTYLAFFNLAGGDAKTLMGTGAGVLAAISGGAVFMGAMTYIGNAPNFMVKAIAEERGVQMPSFGGYLLWSGAVLLPLLFVMAWIWM
;
A
#
# COMPACT_ATOMS: atom_id res chain seq x y z
N GLN A 1 -20.35 1.91 -11.46
CA GLN A 1 -19.13 2.70 -11.16
C GLN A 1 -18.02 1.72 -10.78
N PRO A 2 -16.75 2.03 -11.04
CA PRO A 2 -15.64 1.16 -10.64
C PRO A 2 -15.64 0.98 -9.11
N SER A 3 -15.33 -0.21 -8.62
CA SER A 3 -15.30 -0.49 -7.18
C SER A 3 -14.05 0.12 -6.55
N THR A 4 -14.24 1.21 -5.80
CA THR A 4 -13.21 1.89 -4.98
C THR A 4 -12.53 0.91 -4.03
N ALA A 5 -13.31 0.07 -3.34
CA ALA A 5 -12.78 -0.98 -2.47
C ALA A 5 -11.88 -1.97 -3.22
N ALA A 6 -12.26 -2.40 -4.43
CA ALA A 6 -11.43 -3.29 -5.23
C ALA A 6 -10.10 -2.63 -5.62
N TYR A 7 -10.12 -1.37 -6.07
CA TYR A 7 -8.89 -0.62 -6.36
C TYR A 7 -8.01 -0.51 -5.12
N PHE A 8 -8.57 -0.17 -3.95
CA PHE A 8 -7.81 -0.05 -2.72
C PHE A 8 -7.08 -1.35 -2.33
N TRP A 9 -7.80 -2.47 -2.27
CA TRP A 9 -7.23 -3.74 -1.84
C TRP A 9 -6.25 -4.34 -2.87
N LEU A 10 -6.56 -4.23 -4.16
CA LEU A 10 -5.68 -4.75 -5.21
C LEU A 10 -4.42 -3.89 -5.37
N THR A 11 -4.55 -2.57 -5.38
CA THR A 11 -3.40 -1.65 -5.39
C THR A 11 -2.55 -1.89 -4.16
N GLY A 12 -3.15 -1.92 -2.97
CA GLY A 12 -2.37 -2.10 -1.76
C GLY A 12 -1.72 -3.48 -1.62
N GLY A 13 -2.42 -4.54 -2.05
CA GLY A 13 -1.86 -5.90 -2.09
C GLY A 13 -0.61 -5.99 -2.97
N LEU A 14 -0.60 -5.35 -4.14
CA LEU A 14 0.60 -5.26 -4.98
C LEU A 14 1.68 -4.37 -4.35
N SER A 15 1.28 -3.26 -3.72
CA SER A 15 2.21 -2.30 -3.13
C SER A 15 3.01 -2.91 -1.99
N ALA A 16 2.41 -3.85 -1.25
CA ALA A 16 3.07 -4.61 -0.19
C ALA A 16 4.29 -5.41 -0.68
N VAL A 17 4.49 -5.59 -1.99
CA VAL A 17 5.63 -6.34 -2.56
C VAL A 17 6.43 -5.60 -3.63
N LEU A 18 5.93 -4.51 -4.22
CA LEU A 18 6.54 -3.87 -5.40
C LEU A 18 7.13 -2.46 -5.15
N ASP A 19 6.67 -1.73 -4.13
CA ASP A 19 6.83 -0.27 -3.92
C ASP A 19 5.61 0.58 -4.35
N ASN A 20 5.42 1.69 -3.64
CA ASN A 20 4.24 2.54 -3.73
C ASN A 20 4.15 3.27 -5.07
N ALA A 21 5.27 3.82 -5.55
CA ALA A 21 5.31 4.61 -6.78
C ALA A 21 4.98 3.78 -8.05
N PRO A 22 5.66 2.64 -8.33
CA PRO A 22 5.31 1.82 -9.49
C PRO A 22 3.91 1.23 -9.38
N THR A 23 3.46 0.87 -8.18
CA THR A 23 2.12 0.34 -7.95
C THR A 23 1.03 1.39 -8.22
N TYR A 24 1.21 2.62 -7.71
CA TYR A 24 0.31 3.73 -7.99
C TYR A 24 0.20 3.98 -9.50
N LEU A 25 1.33 4.06 -10.21
CA LEU A 25 1.33 4.34 -11.65
C LEU A 25 0.67 3.22 -12.46
N ALA A 26 0.90 1.96 -12.09
CA ALA A 26 0.28 0.81 -12.74
C ALA A 26 -1.26 0.86 -12.61
N PHE A 27 -1.77 1.11 -11.40
CA PHE A 27 -3.21 1.17 -11.17
C PHE A 27 -3.86 2.46 -11.68
N PHE A 28 -3.13 3.58 -11.68
CA PHE A 28 -3.55 4.82 -12.33
C PHE A 28 -3.79 4.60 -13.83
N ASN A 29 -2.87 3.92 -14.51
CA ASN A 29 -3.02 3.54 -15.92
C ASN A 29 -4.15 2.52 -16.13
N LEU A 30 -4.30 1.55 -15.21
CA LEU A 30 -5.41 0.59 -15.24
C LEU A 30 -6.78 1.27 -15.07
N ALA A 31 -6.85 2.36 -14.32
CA ALA A 31 -8.04 3.18 -14.12
C ALA A 31 -8.31 4.15 -15.28
N GLY A 32 -7.52 4.11 -16.35
CA GLY A 32 -7.69 4.89 -17.58
C GLY A 32 -6.55 5.85 -17.91
N GLY A 33 -5.65 6.12 -16.96
CA GLY A 33 -4.44 6.92 -17.19
C GLY A 33 -4.67 8.41 -17.48
N ASP A 34 -5.91 8.90 -17.47
CA ASP A 34 -6.22 10.32 -17.66
C ASP A 34 -6.37 11.06 -16.33
N ALA A 35 -5.41 11.93 -16.04
CA ALA A 35 -5.39 12.72 -14.81
C ALA A 35 -6.62 13.62 -14.67
N LYS A 36 -7.11 14.23 -15.75
CA LYS A 36 -8.25 15.15 -15.68
C LYS A 36 -9.52 14.42 -15.25
N THR A 37 -9.79 13.27 -15.85
CA THR A 37 -10.92 12.43 -15.48
C THR A 37 -10.77 11.88 -14.06
N LEU A 38 -9.59 11.38 -13.70
CA LEU A 38 -9.35 10.77 -12.38
C LEU A 38 -9.34 11.80 -11.24
N MET A 39 -8.95 13.04 -11.48
CA MET A 39 -9.05 14.12 -10.50
C MET A 39 -10.46 14.75 -10.42
N GLY A 40 -11.31 14.50 -11.44
CA GLY A 40 -12.70 14.95 -11.48
C GLY A 40 -13.65 13.82 -11.12
N THR A 41 -14.32 13.27 -12.13
CA THR A 41 -15.34 12.23 -11.95
C THR A 41 -14.82 10.91 -11.37
N GLY A 42 -13.50 10.66 -11.45
CA GLY A 42 -12.84 9.48 -10.91
C GLY A 42 -12.18 9.67 -9.55
N ALA A 43 -12.42 10.78 -8.84
CA ALA A 43 -11.68 11.15 -7.63
C ALA A 43 -11.68 10.06 -6.54
N GLY A 44 -12.78 9.33 -6.36
CA GLY A 44 -12.85 8.22 -5.41
C GLY A 44 -11.95 7.04 -5.78
N VAL A 45 -11.85 6.70 -7.06
CA VAL A 45 -10.94 5.66 -7.57
C VAL A 45 -9.49 6.11 -7.41
N LEU A 46 -9.20 7.37 -7.74
CA LEU A 46 -7.86 7.93 -7.56
C LEU A 46 -7.44 7.90 -6.08
N ALA A 47 -8.33 8.29 -5.16
CA ALA A 47 -8.08 8.23 -3.73
C ALA A 47 -7.86 6.78 -3.23
N ALA A 48 -8.63 5.82 -3.74
CA ALA A 48 -8.47 4.40 -3.43
C ALA A 48 -7.09 3.87 -3.89
N ILE A 49 -6.64 4.24 -5.10
CA ILE A 49 -5.32 3.88 -5.61
C ILE A 49 -4.22 4.53 -4.76
N SER A 50 -4.31 5.84 -4.50
CA SER A 50 -3.35 6.57 -3.66
C SER A 50 -3.25 5.98 -2.26
N GLY A 51 -4.39 5.74 -1.60
CA GLY A 51 -4.44 5.17 -0.27
C GLY A 51 -3.94 3.73 -0.23
N GLY A 52 -4.35 2.90 -1.20
CA GLY A 52 -3.91 1.50 -1.29
C GLY A 52 -2.39 1.42 -1.46
N ALA A 53 -1.84 2.16 -2.42
CA ALA A 53 -0.41 2.23 -2.67
C ALA A 53 0.35 2.64 -1.41
N VAL A 54 -0.04 3.74 -0.76
CA VAL A 54 0.72 4.27 0.39
C VAL A 54 0.56 3.41 1.64
N PHE A 55 -0.66 3.06 2.03
CA PHE A 55 -0.91 2.46 3.33
C PHE A 55 -0.45 1.00 3.43
N MET A 56 -0.55 0.23 2.34
CA MET A 56 -0.17 -1.19 2.37
C MET A 56 1.29 -1.46 2.02
N GLY A 57 2.02 -0.47 1.48
CA GLY A 57 3.47 -0.57 1.28
C GLY A 57 4.26 -0.78 2.58
N ALA A 58 3.68 -0.45 3.74
CA ALA A 58 4.27 -0.71 5.05
C ALA A 58 4.07 -2.15 5.56
N MET A 59 3.31 -3.01 4.87
CA MET A 59 3.03 -4.36 5.36
C MET A 59 4.23 -5.30 5.31
N THR A 60 5.25 -5.02 4.50
CA THR A 60 6.44 -5.88 4.41
C THR A 60 7.72 -5.07 4.34
N TYR A 61 8.87 -5.69 4.63
CA TYR A 61 10.17 -5.04 4.46
C TYR A 61 10.51 -4.70 3.01
N ILE A 62 9.92 -5.40 2.04
CA ILE A 62 10.16 -5.16 0.61
C ILE A 62 9.10 -4.26 -0.01
N GLY A 63 8.04 -3.91 0.73
CA GLY A 63 6.94 -3.10 0.24
C GLY A 63 7.33 -1.66 -0.07
N ASN A 64 8.48 -1.18 0.42
CA ASN A 64 9.15 0.00 -0.10
C ASN A 64 10.65 -0.01 0.28
N ALA A 65 11.47 0.74 -0.46
CA ALA A 65 12.91 0.81 -0.22
C ALA A 65 13.28 1.36 1.18
N PRO A 66 12.62 2.40 1.72
CA PRO A 66 12.86 2.85 3.09
C PRO A 66 12.71 1.78 4.19
N ASN A 67 11.72 0.88 4.11
CA ASN A 67 11.52 -0.18 5.11
C ASN A 67 12.74 -1.11 5.19
N PHE A 68 13.24 -1.54 4.03
CA PHE A 68 14.43 -2.38 3.94
C PHE A 68 15.67 -1.65 4.46
N MET A 69 15.81 -0.37 4.14
CA MET A 69 16.92 0.48 4.62
C MET A 69 16.90 0.64 6.15
N VAL A 70 15.73 0.90 6.75
CA VAL A 70 15.59 1.00 8.22
C VAL A 70 15.95 -0.33 8.89
N LYS A 71 15.50 -1.45 8.34
CA LYS A 71 15.86 -2.79 8.83
C LYS A 71 17.38 -2.99 8.83
N ALA A 72 18.03 -2.70 7.71
CA ALA A 72 19.49 -2.87 7.56
C ALA A 72 20.27 -2.00 8.55
N ILE A 73 19.91 -0.72 8.69
CA ILE A 73 20.56 0.21 9.64
C ILE A 73 20.38 -0.27 11.09
N ALA A 74 19.19 -0.78 11.44
CA ALA A 74 18.94 -1.30 12.78
C ALA A 74 19.79 -2.54 13.08
N GLU A 75 19.89 -3.48 12.12
CA GLU A 75 20.73 -4.68 12.23
C GLU A 75 22.21 -4.33 12.35
N GLU A 76 22.71 -3.37 11.56
CA GLU A 76 24.09 -2.86 11.63
C GLU A 76 24.42 -2.25 12.99
N ARG A 77 23.41 -1.66 13.67
CA ARG A 77 23.55 -1.09 15.03
C ARG A 77 23.35 -2.11 16.15
N GLY A 78 23.23 -3.40 15.82
CA GLY A 78 23.06 -4.47 16.79
C GLY A 78 21.63 -4.61 17.34
N VAL A 79 20.63 -3.96 16.73
CA VAL A 79 19.22 -4.16 17.07
C VAL A 79 18.70 -5.40 16.35
N GLN A 80 18.16 -6.36 17.11
CA GLN A 80 17.55 -7.56 16.55
C GLN A 80 16.22 -7.20 15.87
N MET A 81 16.21 -7.25 14.53
CA MET A 81 15.00 -7.02 13.74
C MET A 81 14.23 -8.34 13.54
N PRO A 82 12.88 -8.29 13.48
CA PRO A 82 12.08 -9.46 13.12
C PRO A 82 12.48 -10.05 11.76
N SER A 83 12.31 -11.37 11.61
CA SER A 83 12.39 -12.02 10.29
C SER A 83 11.34 -11.46 9.33
N PHE A 84 11.49 -11.71 8.03
CA PHE A 84 10.51 -11.26 7.03
C PHE A 84 9.08 -11.73 7.36
N GLY A 85 8.92 -13.02 7.64
CA GLY A 85 7.62 -13.59 8.02
C GLY A 85 7.13 -13.08 9.38
N GLY A 86 8.03 -12.87 10.34
CA GLY A 86 7.69 -12.30 11.64
C GLY A 86 7.15 -10.87 11.54
N TYR A 87 7.80 -10.03 10.73
CA TYR A 87 7.33 -8.67 10.45
C TYR A 87 6.00 -8.68 9.70
N LEU A 88 5.84 -9.52 8.67
CA LEU A 88 4.60 -9.65 7.91
C LEU A 88 3.40 -10.00 8.81
N LEU A 89 3.57 -10.96 9.73
CA LEU A 89 2.52 -11.32 10.67
C LEU A 89 2.22 -10.19 11.66
N TRP A 90 3.27 -9.54 12.18
CA TRP A 90 3.12 -8.45 13.13
C TRP A 90 2.45 -7.21 12.50
N SER A 91 2.92 -6.77 11.34
CA SER A 91 2.36 -5.65 10.59
C SER A 91 0.94 -5.99 10.12
N GLY A 92 0.71 -7.20 9.61
CA GLY A 92 -0.60 -7.65 9.15
C GLY A 92 -1.63 -7.66 10.29
N ALA A 93 -1.27 -8.16 11.47
CA ALA A 93 -2.15 -8.19 12.64
C ALA A 93 -2.58 -6.79 13.11
N VAL A 94 -1.74 -5.77 12.92
CA VAL A 94 -2.03 -4.38 13.31
C VAL A 94 -2.72 -3.62 12.17
N LEU A 95 -2.16 -3.69 10.96
CA LEU A 95 -2.57 -2.86 9.83
C LEU A 95 -3.84 -3.40 9.15
N LEU A 96 -4.00 -4.71 8.95
CA LEU A 96 -5.17 -5.23 8.22
C LEU A 96 -6.50 -4.88 8.90
N PRO A 97 -6.66 -4.98 10.23
CA PRO A 97 -7.89 -4.52 10.89
C PRO A 97 -8.14 -3.02 10.70
N LEU A 98 -7.09 -2.20 10.83
CA LEU A 98 -7.19 -0.74 10.63
C LEU A 98 -7.58 -0.40 9.20
N LEU A 99 -6.95 -1.04 8.21
CA LEU A 99 -7.23 -0.85 6.79
C LEU A 99 -8.63 -1.37 6.42
N PHE A 100 -9.09 -2.44 7.05
CA PHE A 100 -10.46 -2.93 6.90
C PHE A 100 -11.49 -1.92 7.41
N VAL A 101 -11.31 -1.41 8.63
CA VAL A 101 -12.20 -0.39 9.19
C VAL A 101 -12.18 0.89 8.35
N MET A 102 -11.01 1.30 7.87
CA MET A 102 -10.87 2.45 6.98
C MET A 102 -11.64 2.22 5.67
N ALA A 103 -11.40 1.09 4.98
CA ALA A 103 -12.13 0.75 3.76
C ALA A 103 -13.64 0.69 3.99
N TRP A 104 -14.09 0.13 5.12
CA TRP A 104 -15.51 0.05 5.48
C TRP A 104 -16.19 1.42 5.67
N ILE A 105 -15.47 2.40 6.23
CA ILE A 105 -16.03 3.73 6.49
C ILE A 105 -16.04 4.60 5.22
N TRP A 106 -15.02 4.46 4.36
CA TRP A 106 -14.73 5.45 3.31
C TRP A 106 -14.95 4.94 1.87
N MET A 107 -15.24 3.65 1.64
CA MET A 107 -15.28 3.05 0.30
C MET A 107 -16.57 2.33 -0.04
#